data_AF-A0A432W4Y1-F1
#
_entry.id   AF-A0A432W4Y1-F1
#
_cell.length_a   1.000
_cell.length_b   1.000
_cell.length_c   1.000
_cell.angle_alpha   90.00
_cell.angle_beta   90.00
_cell.angle_gamma   90.00
#
_symmetry.space_group_name_H-M   'P 1'
#
loop_
_entity.id
_entity.type
_entity.pdbx_description
1 polymer ?
#
loop_
_entity_poly.entity_id
_entity_poly.type
_entity_poly.pdbx_seq_one_letter_code
_entity_poly.pdbx_strand_id
1 'polypeptide(L)' 'MEGVVPMTIVYRHNEEEAMGIISRVSYKHHGNDVLVSYESGMAKGHTIRLTRVDQNTYRSEIGTLKRVR' A
#
# COMPACT_ATOMS: atom_id res chain seq x y z
N MET A 1 9.04 6.09 18.94
CA MET A 1 9.58 4.90 18.23
C MET A 1 10.06 5.38 16.88
N GLU A 2 11.37 5.34 16.71
CA GLU A 2 12.11 5.94 15.61
C GLU A 2 12.10 5.06 14.36
N GLY A 3 12.09 5.70 13.19
CA GLY A 3 12.44 5.07 11.92
C GLY A 3 11.25 4.56 11.11
N VAL A 4 10.83 5.33 10.12
CA VAL A 4 10.14 4.75 8.96
C VAL A 4 11.14 3.77 8.35
N VAL A 5 10.90 2.47 8.50
CA VAL A 5 11.75 1.45 7.86
C VAL A 5 11.52 1.60 6.35
N PRO A 6 12.56 1.93 5.57
CA PRO A 6 12.41 1.96 4.12
C PRO A 6 12.06 0.55 3.65
N MET A 7 10.86 0.40 3.10
CA MET A 7 10.36 -0.86 2.56
C MET A 7 9.89 -0.66 1.13
N THR A 8 10.22 -1.64 0.28
CA THR A 8 9.66 -1.71 -1.06
C THR A 8 8.39 -2.56 -1.00
N ILE A 9 7.31 -2.01 -1.54
CA ILE A 9 6.02 -2.69 -1.66
C ILE A 9 5.73 -2.83 -3.15
N VAL A 10 5.37 -4.04 -3.57
CA VAL A 10 4.96 -4.33 -4.95
C VAL A 10 3.46 -4.59 -4.97
N TYR A 11 2.71 -3.70 -5.60
CA TYR A 11 1.28 -3.88 -5.83
C TYR A 11 1.05 -4.54 -7.18
N ARG A 12 0.26 -5.62 -7.20
CA ARG A 12 -0.17 -6.37 -8.38
C ARG A 12 -1.69 -6.48 -8.41
N HIS A 13 -2.24 -7.10 -9.45
CA HIS A 13 -3.67 -7.38 -9.50
C HIS A 13 -4.07 -8.33 -8.35
N ASN A 14 -4.92 -7.86 -7.45
CA ASN A 14 -5.40 -8.54 -6.24
C ASN A 14 -4.33 -9.01 -5.23
N GLU A 15 -3.09 -8.54 -5.37
CA GLU A 15 -1.98 -8.94 -4.49
C GLU A 15 -1.10 -7.75 -4.13
N GLU A 16 -0.51 -7.82 -2.95
CA GLU A 16 0.53 -6.94 -2.44
C GLU A 16 1.68 -7.81 -1.94
N GLU A 17 2.91 -7.38 -2.19
CA GLU A 17 4.10 -8.02 -1.63
C GLU A 17 4.98 -7.01 -0.91
N ALA A 18 5.24 -7.29 0.36
CA ALA A 18 6.18 -6.56 1.19
C ALA A 18 7.03 -7.54 2.00
N MET A 19 8.34 -7.29 2.07
CA MET A 19 9.27 -8.10 2.87
C MET A 19 9.21 -9.61 2.54
N GLY A 20 8.90 -9.96 1.29
CA GLY A 20 8.75 -11.36 0.84
C GLY A 20 7.45 -12.04 1.24
N ILE A 21 6.50 -11.32 1.86
CA ILE A 21 5.16 -11.82 2.20
C ILE A 21 4.19 -11.34 1.12
N ILE A 22 3.44 -12.28 0.55
CA ILE A 22 2.38 -11.99 -0.42
C ILE A 22 1.03 -11.99 0.31
N SER A 23 0.33 -10.87 0.23
CA SER A 23 -1.01 -10.67 0.77
C SER A 23 -2.01 -10.54 -0.38
N ARG A 24 -3.09 -11.32 -0.35
CA ARG A 24 -4.29 -11.03 -1.17
C ARG A 24 -4.94 -9.74 -0.67
N VAL A 25 -5.24 -8.86 -1.61
CA VAL A 25 -5.86 -7.56 -1.35
C VAL A 25 -6.94 -7.25 -2.39
N SER A 26 -7.88 -6.41 -2.02
CA SER A 26 -8.83 -5.78 -2.96
C SER A 26 -8.60 -4.28 -3.02
N TYR A 27 -8.82 -3.72 -4.21
CA TYR A 27 -8.60 -2.30 -4.50
C TYR A 27 -9.91 -1.59 -4.79
N LYS A 28 -10.12 -0.43 -4.18
CA LYS A 28 -11.26 0.46 -4.50
C LYS A 28 -10.77 1.87 -4.78
N HIS A 29 -11.14 2.39 -5.94
CA HIS A 29 -10.74 3.73 -6.39
C HIS A 29 -11.82 4.77 -6.05
N HIS A 30 -11.41 5.89 -5.47
CA HIS A 30 -12.26 7.01 -5.10
C HIS A 30 -11.55 8.34 -5.42
N GLY A 31 -11.71 8.82 -6.66
CA GLY A 31 -11.00 10.03 -7.11
C GLY A 31 -9.49 9.81 -7.03
N ASN A 32 -8.82 10.58 -6.17
CA ASN A 32 -7.37 10.48 -5.94
C ASN A 32 -6.99 9.40 -4.93
N ASP A 33 -7.95 8.80 -4.24
CA ASP A 33 -7.71 7.78 -3.24
C ASP A 33 -7.82 6.38 -3.83
N VAL A 34 -6.95 5.49 -3.35
CA VAL A 34 -7.03 4.04 -3.52
C VAL A 34 -7.12 3.42 -2.14
N LEU A 35 -8.21 2.70 -1.87
CA LEU A 35 -8.37 1.89 -0.67
C LEU A 35 -7.86 0.49 -0.97
N VAL A 36 -6.88 0.03 -0.18
CA VAL A 36 -6.30 -1.30 -0.25
C VAL A 36 -6.80 -2.08 0.96
N SER A 37 -7.68 -3.05 0.74
CA SER A 37 -8.23 -3.92 1.78
C SER A 37 -7.48 -5.25 1.80
N TYR A 38 -6.95 -5.64 2.94
CA TYR A 38 -6.14 -6.85 3.09
C TYR A 38 -7.00 -8.05 3.51
N GLU A 39 -7.01 -9.07 2.66
CA GLU A 39 -7.83 -10.29 2.84
C GLU A 39 -7.00 -11.45 3.40
N SER A 40 -5.68 -11.32 3.39
CA SER A 40 -4.71 -12.26 3.98
C SER A 40 -3.41 -11.54 4.34
N GLY A 41 -2.41 -12.29 4.81
CA GLY A 41 -1.13 -11.72 5.25
C GLY A 41 -1.19 -11.09 6.65
N MET A 42 -0.14 -10.34 7.00
CA MET A 42 0.00 -9.75 8.34
C MET A 42 -1.03 -8.66 8.64
N ALA A 43 -1.50 -7.96 7.61
CA ALA A 43 -2.47 -6.87 7.73
C ALA A 43 -3.93 -7.31 7.49
N LYS A 44 -4.22 -8.62 7.51
CA LYS A 44 -5.57 -9.13 7.24
C LYS A 44 -6.65 -8.43 8.08
N GLY A 45 -7.73 -8.01 7.43
CA GLY A 45 -8.86 -7.31 8.05
C GLY A 45 -8.68 -5.81 8.16
N HIS A 46 -7.53 -5.26 7.76
CA HIS A 46 -7.28 -3.83 7.71
C HIS A 46 -7.46 -3.28 6.29
N THR A 47 -7.85 -2.01 6.20
CA THR A 47 -7.89 -1.24 4.96
C THR A 47 -6.98 -0.03 5.11
N ILE A 48 -6.11 0.18 4.14
CA ILE A 48 -5.22 1.34 4.09
C ILE A 48 -5.65 2.23 2.93
N ARG A 49 -5.69 3.54 3.16
CA ARG A 49 -5.92 4.55 2.13
C ARG A 49 -4.59 5.08 1.60
N LEU A 50 -4.44 5.04 0.28
CA LEU A 50 -3.34 5.65 -0.47
C LEU A 50 -3.90 6.82 -1.28
N THR A 51 -3.56 8.04 -0.89
CA THR A 51 -3.93 9.27 -1.61
C THR A 51 -2.83 9.62 -2.60
N ARG A 52 -3.18 9.70 -3.88
CA ARG A 52 -2.26 10.14 -4.93
C ARG A 52 -1.94 11.62 -4.75
N VAL A 53 -0.65 11.93 -4.58
CA VAL A 53 -0.16 13.31 -4.49
C VAL A 53 0.31 13.79 -5.87
N ASP A 54 0.99 12.93 -6.63
CA ASP A 54 1.43 13.21 -8.00
C ASP A 54 1.54 11.90 -8.83
N GLN A 55 2.25 11.91 -9.96
CA GLN A 55 2.40 10.72 -10.81
C GLN A 55 3.20 9.57 -10.18
N ASN A 56 4.07 9.87 -9.21
CA ASN A 56 5.02 8.95 -8.61
C ASN A 56 4.90 8.87 -7.08
N THR A 57 4.07 9.72 -6.46
CA THR A 57 3.96 9.81 -5.00
C THR A 57 2.56 9.49 -4.52
N TYR A 58 2.46 8.59 -3.55
CA TYR A 58 1.26 8.32 -2.77
C TYR A 58 1.52 8.58 -1.29
N ARG A 59 0.51 9.10 -0.59
CA ARG A 59 0.55 9.31 0.86
C ARG A 59 -0.45 8.38 1.55
N SER A 60 -0.06 7.84 2.69
CA SER A 60 -0.92 7.02 3.55
C SER A 60 -0.75 7.41 5.01
N GLU A 61 -1.50 6.74 5.88
CA GLU A 61 -1.39 6.90 7.33
C GLU A 61 -0.07 6.34 7.89
N ILE A 62 0.58 5.45 7.15
CA ILE A 62 1.83 4.78 7.54
C ILE A 62 3.09 5.41 6.91
N GLY A 63 2.94 6.33 5.95
CA GLY A 63 4.07 7.02 5.34
C GLY A 63 3.82 7.53 3.93
N THR A 64 4.90 7.87 3.23
CA THR A 64 4.87 8.28 1.82
C THR A 64 5.51 7.19 0.97
N LEU A 65 4.77 6.71 -0.02
CA LEU A 65 5.24 5.77 -1.01
C LEU A 65 5.70 6.54 -2.24
N LYS A 66 6.92 6.27 -2.69
CA LYS A 66 7.44 6.75 -3.96
C LYS A 66 7.60 5.58 -4.91
N ARG A 67 7.16 5.75 -6.15
CA ARG A 67 7.35 4.78 -7.23
C ARG A 67 8.86 4.50 -7.37
N VAL A 68 9.25 3.25 -7.18
CA VAL A 68 10.59 2.77 -7.51
C VAL A 68 10.67 2.66 -9.03
N ARG A 69 11.76 3.20 -9.61
CA ARG A 69 12.02 3.15 -11.06
C ARG A 69 12.59 1.80 -11.46
#